data_AF-A0A2A2S929-F1
#
_entry.id   AF-A0A2A2S929-F1
#
_cell.length_a   1.000
_cell.length_b   1.000
_cell.length_c   1.000
_cell.angle_alpha   90.00
_cell.angle_beta   90.00
_cell.angle_gamma   90.00
#
_symmetry.space_group_name_H-M   'P 1'
#
loop_
_entity.id
_entity.type
_entity.pdbx_description
1 polymer ?
#
loop_
_entity_poly.entity_id
_entity_poly.type
_entity_poly.pdbx_seq_one_letter_code
_entity_poly.pdbx_strand_id
1 'polypeptide(L)' 'MQHSTQNANSEKHYIALILAVAIGLVGVFIRFADFHWASAIGNILMGIGTILVLRAVFAILK' A
#
# COMPACT_ATOMS: atom_id res chain seq x y z
N MET A 1 5.36 27.25 -4.29
CA MET A 1 4.83 26.42 -3.20
C MET A 1 3.33 26.12 -3.35
N GLN A 2 2.48 27.04 -3.84
CA GLN A 2 1.04 26.80 -4.02
C GLN A 2 0.68 25.62 -4.97
N HIS A 3 1.50 25.37 -6.01
CA HIS A 3 1.27 24.23 -6.93
C HIS A 3 1.54 22.84 -6.32
N SER A 4 2.54 22.68 -5.45
CA SER A 4 2.84 21.38 -4.83
C SER A 4 1.78 20.96 -3.81
N THR A 5 1.25 21.90 -3.03
CA THR A 5 0.19 21.62 -2.06
C THR A 5 -1.10 21.15 -2.74
N GLN A 6 -1.43 21.69 -3.92
CA GLN A 6 -2.62 21.28 -4.65
C GLN A 6 -2.46 19.91 -5.31
N ASN A 7 -1.25 19.57 -5.77
CA ASN A 7 -0.96 18.24 -6.31
C ASN A 7 -0.98 17.16 -5.22
N ALA A 8 -0.33 17.42 -4.08
CA ALA A 8 -0.31 16.52 -2.92
C ALA A 8 -1.72 16.25 -2.37
N ASN A 9 -2.63 17.24 -2.46
CA ASN A 9 -4.03 17.11 -2.04
C ASN A 9 -4.93 16.46 -3.10
N SER A 10 -4.39 15.88 -4.19
CA SER A 10 -5.23 15.24 -5.20
C SER A 10 -5.82 13.93 -4.68
N GLU A 11 -7.13 13.74 -4.88
CA GLU A 11 -7.89 12.56 -4.44
C GLU A 11 -7.25 11.23 -4.90
N LYS A 12 -6.66 11.24 -6.10
CA LYS A 12 -5.99 10.08 -6.70
C LYS A 12 -4.88 9.52 -5.81
N HIS A 13 -4.14 10.37 -5.11
CA HIS A 13 -3.09 9.92 -4.21
C HIS A 13 -3.63 9.20 -2.99
N TYR A 14 -4.73 9.70 -2.41
CA TYR A 14 -5.38 9.06 -1.28
C TYR A 14 -5.98 7.70 -1.65
N ILE A 15 -6.62 7.59 -2.82
CA ILE A 15 -7.13 6.32 -3.34
C ILE A 15 -5.98 5.32 -3.52
N ALA A 16 -4.88 5.74 -4.14
CA ALA A 16 -3.71 4.88 -4.34
C ALA A 16 -3.12 4.39 -3.00
N LEU A 17 -3.02 5.28 -2.01
CA LEU A 17 -2.53 4.94 -0.68
C LEU A 17 -3.46 3.95 0.04
N ILE A 18 -4.78 4.17 -0.02
CA ILE A 18 -5.78 3.27 0.57
C ILE A 18 -5.69 1.87 -0.05
N LEU A 19 -5.60 1.77 -1.38
CA LEU A 19 -5.46 0.49 -2.07
C LEU A 19 -4.17 -0.24 -1.66
N ALA A 20 -3.06 0.49 -1.55
CA ALA A 20 -1.79 -0.09 -1.13
C ALA A 20 -1.83 -0.61 0.32
N VAL A 21 -2.44 0.15 1.24
CA VAL A 21 -2.66 -0.26 2.63
C VAL A 21 -3.58 -1.47 2.71
N ALA A 22 -4.69 -1.49 1.95
CA ALA A 22 -5.61 -2.61 1.91
C ALA A 22 -4.91 -3.92 1.47
N ILE A 23 -4.06 -3.86 0.45
CA ILE A 23 -3.25 -5.02 0.01
C ILE A 23 -2.32 -5.50 1.12
N GLY A 24 -1.65 -4.57 1.81
CA GLY A 24 -0.78 -4.89 2.94
C GLY A 24 -1.54 -5.57 4.09
N LEU A 25 -2.72 -5.05 4.43
CA LEU A 25 -3.59 -5.63 5.46
C LEU A 25 -4.10 -7.03 5.07
N VAL A 26 -4.49 -7.25 3.81
CA VAL A 26 -4.84 -8.58 3.30
C VAL A 26 -3.67 -9.54 3.48
N GLY A 27 -2.44 -9.11 3.20
CA GLY A 27 -1.23 -9.89 3.47
C GLY A 27 -1.06 -10.26 4.94
N VAL A 28 -1.32 -9.32 5.87
CA VAL A 28 -1.29 -9.58 7.32
C VAL A 28 -2.33 -10.63 7.71
N PHE A 29 -3.57 -10.52 7.24
CA PHE A 29 -4.60 -11.52 7.55
C PHE A 29 -4.26 -12.89 6.97
N ILE A 30 -3.82 -12.95 5.71
CA ILE A 30 -3.46 -14.21 5.05
C ILE A 30 -2.26 -14.87 5.74
N ARG A 31 -1.30 -14.11 6.26
CA ARG A 31 -0.14 -14.66 6.99
C ARG A 31 -0.55 -15.54 8.19
N PHE A 32 -1.67 -15.23 8.83
CA PHE A 32 -2.19 -15.94 10.00
C PHE A 32 -3.39 -16.83 9.69
N ALA A 33 -3.72 -17.04 8.42
CA ALA A 33 -4.76 -17.97 8.02
C ALA A 33 -4.29 -19.43 8.16
N ASP A 34 -5.23 -20.35 8.35
CA ASP A 34 -4.95 -21.76 8.60
C ASP A 34 -4.87 -22.56 7.28
N PHE A 35 -3.77 -22.36 6.52
CA PHE A 35 -3.45 -23.21 5.37
C PHE A 35 -1.95 -23.24 5.06
N HIS A 36 -1.50 -24.29 4.36
CA HIS A 36 -0.08 -24.64 4.20
C HIS A 36 0.81 -23.52 3.64
N TRP A 37 0.26 -22.64 2.79
CA TRP A 37 1.00 -21.54 2.15
C TRP A 37 0.69 -20.16 2.73
N ALA A 38 -0.09 -20.06 3.81
CA ALA A 38 -0.55 -18.81 4.42
C ALA A 38 0.60 -17.84 4.70
N SER A 39 1.63 -18.32 5.40
CA SER A 39 2.81 -17.51 5.75
C SER A 39 3.56 -16.99 4.51
N ALA A 40 3.77 -17.85 3.50
CA ALA A 40 4.49 -17.47 2.29
C ALA A 40 3.72 -16.44 1.45
N ILE A 41 2.43 -16.68 1.20
CA ILE A 41 1.56 -15.78 0.45
C ILE A 41 1.39 -14.46 1.20
N GLY A 42 1.18 -14.51 2.51
CA GLY A 42 1.06 -13.33 3.37
C GLY A 42 2.31 -12.44 3.31
N ASN A 43 3.50 -13.03 3.39
CA ASN A 43 4.76 -12.29 3.27
C ASN A 43 4.92 -11.62 1.90
N ILE A 44 4.55 -12.32 0.81
CA ILE A 44 4.61 -11.76 -0.54
C ILE A 44 3.66 -10.56 -0.66
N LEU A 45 2.42 -10.70 -0.19
CA LEU A 45 1.44 -9.61 -0.21
C LEU A 45 1.86 -8.42 0.66
N MET A 46 2.45 -8.67 1.83
CA MET A 46 3.03 -7.62 2.67
C MET A 46 4.19 -6.90 1.98
N GLY A 47 5.06 -7.64 1.28
CA GLY A 47 6.15 -7.07 0.48
C GLY A 47 5.62 -6.19 -0.66
N ILE A 48 4.64 -6.68 -1.42
CA ILE A 48 3.99 -5.93 -2.50
C ILE A 48 3.30 -4.68 -1.94
N GLY A 49 2.51 -4.81 -0.87
CA GLY A 49 1.84 -3.69 -0.21
C GLY A 49 2.82 -2.61 0.25
N THR A 50 3.97 -3.01 0.82
CA THR A 50 5.04 -2.10 1.22
C THR A 50 5.60 -1.32 0.03
N ILE A 51 5.92 -2.00 -1.07
CA ILE A 51 6.42 -1.36 -2.30
C ILE A 51 5.39 -0.37 -2.85
N LEU A 52 4.10 -0.75 -2.89
CA LEU A 52 3.03 0.10 -3.40
C LEU A 52 2.82 1.34 -2.51
N VAL A 53 2.84 1.19 -1.19
CA VAL A 53 2.74 2.32 -0.25
C VAL A 53 3.90 3.29 -0.45
N LEU A 54 5.13 2.78 -0.52
CA LEU A 54 6.30 3.65 -0.73
C LEU A 54 6.22 4.40 -2.06
N ARG A 55 5.79 3.73 -3.14
CA ARG A 55 5.57 4.39 -4.44
C ARG A 55 4.48 5.45 -4.38
N ALA A 56 3.39 5.20 -3.67
CA ALA A 56 2.32 6.18 -3.48
C ALA A 56 2.81 7.41 -2.68
N VAL A 57 3.55 7.18 -1.60
CA VAL A 57 4.15 8.26 -0.79
C VAL A 57 5.13 9.09 -1.61
N PHE A 58 6.06 8.47 -2.34
CA PHE A 58 6.99 9.22 -3.19
C PHE A 58 6.30 9.96 -4.34
N ALA A 59 5.15 9.49 -4.81
CA ALA A 59 4.34 10.21 -5.78
C ALA A 59 3.64 11.44 -5.19
N ILE A 60 3.27 11.41 -3.91
CA ILE A 60 2.69 12.55 -3.18
C ILE A 60 3.74 13.62 -2.90
N LEU A 61 4.96 13.19 -2.55
CA LEU A 61 6.07 14.08 -2.20
C LEU A 61 6.68 14.81 -3.40
N LYS A 62 6.27 14.45 -4.62
CA LYS A 62 6.78 15.01 -5.88
C LYS A 62 5.86 16.12 -6.40
#